data_AF-A0A8H6XET3-F1
#
_entry.id   AF-A0A8H6XET3-F1
#
_cell.length_a   1.000
_cell.length_b   1.000
_cell.length_c   1.000
_cell.angle_alpha   90.00
_cell.angle_beta   90.00
_cell.angle_gamma   90.00
#
_symmetry.space_group_name_H-M   'P 1'
#
loop_
_entity.id
_entity.type
_entity.pdbx_description
1 polymer ?
#
loop_
_entity_poly.entity_id
_entity_poly.type
_entity_poly.pdbx_seq_one_letter_code
_entity_poly.pdbx_strand_id
1 'polypeptide(L)'
;MTSATRPPLPVWHRNTHLKDIDSLVVKYQILNFQGKDILVGRLKVDTPTPSGHAFIIRRFDTGAVSLTTMFQVAFPNASEELKKREIQWVEDTYDLTGNNGSSKDTSITLLAGTWVSPTIAVELGEHRSSMRNPTRPQTIGERGNKGSKSVVGPGWGAREAINIYNYRKQNLVKDKIADAAQRLKDEADETLRLLNLPSSLEALEHSAGLPPSLLQKAEQVRLQDGPAKIEATIAYLQRLAMDILDNEAFEDEAMRKDAAFDRPSSHEANAELIKKERHYRYILVRVAASDETVRQKWDDWKGSIVQLTSDPASTLSPSNRSSAEAAEAVKHSRALRAALEALDSLHREFQDFVRQAQRLADADDIYPRVLNAASGLEKLAEVKPKMFEDVFDQELAKYDKFLEEINKGESKQAELLATIERRNEQFLQSRREDLSLEARKNALRSLDLSYQKYREIIADLNERIQFYNDLMQIFIEFKTQCRTWSQQRSSEIHALARLVEESSLQDEDPDFEPPSPPRRRQDLRRV
;
A
#
# COMPACT_ATOMS: atom_id res chain seq x y z
N MET A 1 -40.30 -7.95 -30.86
CA MET A 1 -39.27 -6.92 -30.58
C MET A 1 -38.19 -7.10 -31.62
N THR A 2 -37.95 -6.06 -32.42
CA THR A 2 -36.98 -6.07 -33.52
C THR A 2 -35.58 -6.32 -32.97
N SER A 3 -34.96 -7.46 -33.27
CA SER A 3 -33.55 -7.70 -32.89
C SER A 3 -32.70 -6.68 -33.64
N ALA A 4 -32.25 -5.62 -32.96
CA ALA A 4 -31.32 -4.66 -33.53
C ALA A 4 -30.05 -5.42 -33.91
N THR A 5 -29.68 -5.36 -35.19
CA THR A 5 -28.46 -6.00 -35.70
C THR A 5 -27.25 -5.40 -34.97
N ARG A 6 -26.42 -6.25 -34.35
CA ARG A 6 -25.24 -5.80 -33.60
C ARG A 6 -24.31 -4.99 -34.50
N PRO A 7 -23.83 -3.80 -34.06
CA PRO A 7 -22.85 -3.04 -34.83
C PRO A 7 -21.54 -3.83 -34.96
N PRO A 8 -20.82 -3.69 -36.10
CA PRO A 8 -19.55 -4.36 -36.28
C PRO A 8 -18.52 -3.86 -35.25
N LEU A 9 -17.85 -4.80 -34.58
CA LEU A 9 -16.80 -4.50 -33.61
C LEU A 9 -15.56 -3.92 -34.31
N PRO A 10 -14.85 -2.95 -33.70
CA PRO A 10 -13.67 -2.33 -34.29
C PRO A 10 -12.43 -3.22 -34.14
N VAL A 11 -12.41 -4.33 -34.86
CA VAL A 11 -11.37 -5.37 -34.78
C VAL A 11 -9.95 -4.85 -35.08
N TRP A 12 -9.83 -3.76 -35.85
CA TRP A 12 -8.56 -3.08 -36.13
C TRP A 12 -7.97 -2.31 -34.93
N HIS A 13 -8.78 -2.04 -33.89
CA HIS A 13 -8.31 -1.44 -32.64
C HIS A 13 -8.11 -2.47 -31.53
N ARG A 14 -8.14 -3.77 -31.84
CA ARG A 14 -8.05 -4.85 -30.84
C ARG A 14 -6.77 -4.74 -30.02
N ASN A 15 -6.90 -4.91 -28.71
CA ASN A 15 -5.75 -5.00 -27.81
C ASN A 15 -4.98 -6.31 -28.05
N THR A 16 -3.72 -6.17 -28.45
CA THR A 16 -2.80 -7.28 -28.75
C THR A 16 -2.28 -8.01 -27.51
N HIS A 17 -2.36 -7.38 -26.32
CA HIS A 17 -1.84 -7.91 -25.05
C HIS A 17 -2.84 -8.80 -24.28
N LEU A 18 -4.07 -8.99 -24.80
CA LEU A 18 -5.10 -9.84 -24.17
C LEU A 18 -4.80 -11.35 -24.17
N LYS A 19 -3.57 -11.77 -24.47
CA LYS A 19 -3.18 -13.18 -24.53
C LYS A 19 -2.65 -13.73 -23.20
N ASP A 20 -2.22 -12.87 -22.28
CA ASP A 20 -1.61 -13.23 -20.99
C ASP A 20 -2.54 -12.93 -19.79
N ILE A 21 -3.85 -13.17 -19.91
CA ILE A 21 -4.83 -12.79 -18.87
C ILE A 21 -4.72 -13.68 -17.62
N ASP A 22 -4.29 -14.93 -17.77
CA ASP A 22 -4.26 -15.92 -16.68
C ASP A 22 -3.21 -15.62 -15.59
N SER A 23 -2.27 -14.71 -15.84
CA SER A 23 -1.25 -14.26 -14.88
C SER A 23 -1.62 -12.95 -14.17
N LEU A 24 -2.76 -12.33 -14.52
CA LEU A 24 -3.13 -11.01 -14.03
C LEU A 24 -3.77 -11.08 -12.64
N VAL A 25 -3.25 -10.23 -11.73
CA VAL A 25 -3.73 -10.14 -10.35
C VAL A 25 -4.81 -9.07 -10.23
N VAL A 26 -5.97 -9.45 -9.68
CA VAL A 26 -7.05 -8.50 -9.33
C VAL A 26 -6.65 -7.75 -8.06
N LYS A 27 -6.65 -6.41 -8.12
CA LYS A 27 -6.50 -5.56 -6.93
C LYS A 27 -7.87 -5.09 -6.45
N TYR A 28 -8.07 -5.09 -5.14
CA TYR A 28 -9.33 -4.66 -4.53
C TYR A 28 -9.21 -3.23 -4.01
N GLN A 29 -10.27 -2.45 -4.19
CA GLN A 29 -10.35 -1.07 -3.74
C GLN A 29 -11.77 -0.78 -3.25
N ILE A 30 -11.89 -0.06 -2.13
CA ILE A 30 -13.16 0.50 -1.67
C ILE A 30 -13.35 1.86 -2.36
N LEU A 31 -14.48 2.02 -3.05
CA LEU A 31 -14.93 3.31 -3.54
C LEU A 31 -15.96 3.86 -2.56
N ASN A 32 -15.64 4.98 -1.91
CA ASN A 32 -16.60 5.72 -1.12
C ASN A 32 -17.38 6.66 -2.05
N PHE A 33 -18.69 6.45 -2.18
CA PHE A 33 -19.55 7.30 -2.98
C PHE A 33 -20.83 7.61 -2.19
N GLN A 34 -21.06 8.90 -1.92
CA GLN A 34 -22.21 9.37 -1.13
C GLN A 34 -22.33 8.69 0.25
N GLY A 35 -21.20 8.40 0.90
CA GLY A 35 -21.17 7.77 2.22
C GLY A 35 -21.45 6.26 2.22
N LYS A 36 -21.60 5.63 1.06
CA LYS A 36 -21.64 4.16 0.91
C LYS A 36 -20.31 3.65 0.37
N ASP A 37 -19.78 2.63 1.03
CA ASP A 37 -18.56 1.94 0.61
C ASP A 37 -18.92 0.80 -0.35
N ILE A 38 -18.36 0.86 -1.55
CA ILE A 38 -18.55 -0.17 -2.58
C ILE A 38 -17.21 -0.84 -2.82
N LEU A 39 -17.14 -2.15 -2.56
CA LEU A 39 -15.98 -2.96 -2.89
C LEU A 39 -15.93 -3.19 -4.41
N VAL A 40 -14.77 -2.89 -5.00
CA VAL A 40 -14.55 -3.01 -6.43
C VAL A 40 -13.24 -3.76 -6.69
N GLY A 41 -13.30 -4.78 -7.55
CA GLY A 41 -12.13 -5.44 -8.10
C GLY A 41 -11.68 -4.74 -9.38
N ARG A 42 -10.38 -4.44 -9.46
CA ARG A 42 -9.73 -3.80 -10.59
C ARG A 42 -8.67 -4.74 -11.16
N LEU A 43 -8.89 -5.20 -12.38
CA LEU A 43 -7.92 -6.00 -13.12
C LEU A 43 -7.14 -5.06 -14.04
N LYS A 44 -5.84 -4.88 -13.78
CA LYS A 44 -4.96 -4.11 -14.68
C LYS A 44 -4.65 -4.96 -15.90
N VAL A 45 -4.88 -4.43 -17.09
CA VAL A 45 -4.59 -5.09 -18.37
C VAL A 45 -3.72 -4.15 -19.20
N ASP A 46 -2.62 -4.67 -19.73
CA ASP A 46 -1.73 -3.87 -20.57
C ASP A 46 -2.39 -3.52 -21.90
N THR A 47 -2.13 -2.32 -22.40
CA THR A 47 -2.71 -1.79 -23.64
C THR A 47 -1.64 -1.09 -24.47
N PRO A 48 -1.72 -1.15 -25.82
CA PRO A 48 -0.78 -0.47 -26.73
C PRO A 48 -1.11 1.03 -26.87
N THR A 49 -1.44 1.69 -25.76
CA THR A 49 -1.72 3.12 -25.66
C THR A 49 -0.59 3.83 -24.92
N PRO A 50 -0.46 5.17 -25.04
CA PRO A 50 0.55 5.93 -24.27
C PRO A 50 0.44 5.74 -22.75
N SER A 51 -0.76 5.40 -22.22
CA SER A 51 -0.96 5.07 -20.81
C SER A 51 -0.35 3.73 -20.38
N GLY A 52 -0.04 2.85 -21.35
CA GLY A 52 0.52 1.51 -21.17
C GLY A 52 -0.42 0.46 -20.57
N HIS A 53 -1.55 0.87 -20.00
CA HIS A 53 -2.53 -0.03 -19.39
C HIS A 53 -3.93 0.59 -19.29
N ALA A 54 -4.92 -0.27 -19.08
CA ALA A 54 -6.30 0.04 -18.72
C ALA A 54 -6.79 -0.92 -17.61
N PHE A 55 -7.97 -0.68 -17.06
CA PHE A 55 -8.53 -1.50 -15.99
C PHE A 55 -9.85 -2.10 -16.41
N ILE A 56 -10.08 -3.39 -16.16
CA ILE A 56 -11.44 -3.96 -16.11
C ILE A 56 -11.94 -3.83 -14.67
N ILE A 57 -13.16 -3.33 -14.51
CA ILE A 57 -13.74 -3.03 -13.20
C ILE A 57 -14.97 -3.90 -12.95
N ARG A 58 -15.02 -4.54 -11.77
CA ARG A 58 -16.17 -5.30 -11.28
C ARG A 58 -16.55 -4.83 -9.88
N ARG A 59 -17.83 -4.51 -9.67
CA ARG A 59 -18.39 -4.19 -8.35
C ARG A 59 -18.88 -5.45 -7.66
N PHE A 60 -18.70 -5.54 -6.35
CA PHE A 60 -18.97 -6.78 -5.58
C PHE A 60 -20.34 -6.81 -4.90
N ASP A 61 -21.00 -5.67 -4.76
CA ASP A 61 -22.36 -5.56 -4.21
C ASP A 61 -23.42 -6.13 -5.16
N THR A 62 -23.30 -5.89 -6.48
CA THR A 62 -24.19 -6.47 -7.50
C THR A 62 -23.52 -7.56 -8.35
N GLY A 63 -22.20 -7.70 -8.23
CA GLY A 63 -21.39 -8.58 -9.07
C GLY A 63 -21.19 -8.09 -10.50
N ALA A 64 -21.78 -6.95 -10.89
CA ALA A 64 -21.75 -6.42 -12.25
C ALA A 64 -20.35 -5.97 -12.71
N VAL A 65 -20.11 -6.06 -14.01
CA VAL A 65 -18.85 -5.67 -14.66
C VAL A 65 -19.09 -4.42 -15.50
N SER A 66 -18.16 -3.47 -15.45
CA SER A 66 -18.28 -2.25 -16.25
C SER A 66 -18.01 -2.54 -17.72
N LEU A 67 -19.08 -2.54 -18.53
CA LEU A 67 -19.02 -2.72 -19.99
C LEU A 67 -18.14 -1.66 -20.64
N THR A 68 -18.20 -0.43 -20.14
CA THR A 68 -17.41 0.71 -20.61
C THR A 68 -15.92 0.40 -20.52
N THR A 69 -15.46 -0.13 -19.38
CA THR A 69 -14.06 -0.47 -19.17
C THR A 69 -13.64 -1.71 -19.94
N MET A 70 -14.53 -2.72 -20.05
CA MET A 70 -14.28 -3.89 -20.89
C MET A 70 -14.10 -3.52 -22.36
N PHE A 71 -14.88 -2.56 -22.86
CA PHE A 71 -14.74 -2.08 -24.24
C PHE A 71 -13.41 -1.35 -24.45
N GLN A 72 -13.02 -0.48 -23.52
CA GLN A 72 -11.73 0.22 -23.57
C GLN A 72 -10.53 -0.74 -23.52
N VAL A 73 -10.62 -1.80 -22.71
CA VAL A 73 -9.57 -2.81 -22.64
C VAL A 73 -9.52 -3.67 -23.91
N ALA A 74 -10.67 -3.97 -24.51
CA ALA A 74 -10.76 -4.75 -25.75
C ALA A 74 -10.31 -3.96 -26.99
N PHE A 75 -10.66 -2.67 -27.05
CA PHE A 75 -10.44 -1.80 -28.20
C PHE A 75 -9.87 -0.43 -27.77
N PRO A 76 -8.64 -0.38 -27.25
CA PRO A 76 -8.10 0.80 -26.55
C PRO A 76 -7.91 2.04 -27.43
N ASN A 77 -7.81 1.86 -28.75
CA ASN A 77 -7.67 2.95 -29.71
C ASN A 77 -8.99 3.27 -30.47
N ALA A 78 -10.11 2.65 -30.11
CA ALA A 78 -11.39 2.90 -30.77
C ALA A 78 -11.99 4.26 -30.37
N SER A 79 -12.66 4.91 -31.32
CA SER A 79 -13.31 6.21 -31.08
C SER A 79 -14.51 6.09 -30.12
N GLU A 80 -14.86 7.20 -29.48
CA GLU A 80 -16.01 7.23 -28.55
C GLU A 80 -17.34 6.95 -29.26
N GLU A 81 -17.47 7.24 -30.57
CA GLU A 81 -18.65 6.90 -31.36
C GLU A 81 -18.82 5.39 -31.55
N LEU A 82 -17.73 4.64 -31.73
CA LEU A 82 -17.75 3.18 -31.82
C LEU A 82 -18.17 2.55 -30.49
N LYS A 83 -17.60 3.07 -29.39
CA LYS A 83 -17.95 2.66 -28.04
C LYS A 83 -19.41 2.94 -27.71
N LYS A 84 -19.91 4.14 -28.03
CA LYS A 84 -21.32 4.52 -27.81
C LYS A 84 -22.29 3.62 -28.56
N ARG A 85 -21.98 3.26 -29.82
CA ARG A 85 -22.83 2.34 -30.62
C ARG A 85 -22.91 0.94 -30.00
N GLU A 86 -21.80 0.37 -29.56
CA GLU A 86 -21.80 -0.94 -28.90
C GLU A 86 -22.56 -0.88 -27.57
N ILE A 87 -22.35 0.16 -26.76
CA ILE A 87 -23.05 0.31 -25.47
C ILE A 87 -24.56 0.45 -25.69
N GLN A 88 -24.98 1.30 -26.63
CA GLN A 88 -26.40 1.47 -26.95
C GLN A 88 -27.03 0.15 -27.41
N TRP A 89 -26.34 -0.62 -28.26
CA TRP A 89 -26.83 -1.92 -28.68
C TRP A 89 -27.00 -2.89 -27.50
N VAL A 90 -26.08 -2.90 -26.53
CA VAL A 90 -26.21 -3.73 -25.33
C VAL A 90 -27.40 -3.28 -24.47
N GLU A 91 -27.60 -1.97 -24.29
CA GLU A 91 -28.75 -1.41 -23.56
C GLU A 91 -30.10 -1.74 -24.22
N ASP A 92 -30.13 -1.79 -25.56
CA ASP A 92 -31.34 -2.14 -26.32
C ASP A 92 -31.61 -3.66 -26.36
N THR A 93 -30.57 -4.48 -26.16
CA THR A 93 -30.62 -5.94 -26.36
C THR A 93 -30.76 -6.72 -25.05
N TYR A 94 -30.19 -6.23 -23.96
CA TYR A 94 -30.15 -6.95 -22.68
C TYR A 94 -30.83 -6.16 -21.56
N ASP A 95 -31.46 -6.89 -20.63
CA ASP A 95 -31.95 -6.30 -19.40
C ASP A 95 -30.78 -6.00 -18.46
N LEU A 96 -30.58 -4.71 -18.17
CA LEU A 96 -29.52 -4.23 -17.29
C LEU A 96 -30.00 -3.88 -15.88
N THR A 97 -31.27 -4.16 -15.57
CA THR A 97 -31.87 -3.88 -14.26
C THR A 97 -31.12 -4.58 -13.14
N GLY A 98 -30.84 -3.86 -12.05
CA GLY A 98 -30.12 -4.40 -10.89
C GLY A 98 -28.60 -4.49 -11.03
N ASN A 99 -28.02 -4.17 -12.20
CA ASN A 99 -26.56 -4.16 -12.37
C ASN A 99 -25.90 -2.87 -11.85
N ASN A 100 -26.61 -1.74 -11.95
CA ASN A 100 -26.18 -0.42 -11.46
C ASN A 100 -27.36 0.31 -10.80
N GLY A 101 -27.07 1.29 -9.95
CA GLY A 101 -28.10 2.17 -9.39
C GLY A 101 -28.80 2.98 -10.48
N SER A 102 -29.98 3.52 -10.19
CA SER A 102 -30.67 4.43 -11.11
C SER A 102 -31.38 5.53 -10.33
N SER A 103 -31.82 6.59 -11.02
CA SER A 103 -32.65 7.63 -10.39
C SER A 103 -33.99 7.11 -9.85
N LYS A 104 -34.43 5.91 -10.27
CA LYS A 104 -35.66 5.27 -9.82
C LYS A 104 -35.43 4.20 -8.74
N ASP A 105 -34.22 3.65 -8.65
CA ASP A 105 -33.82 2.64 -7.67
C ASP A 105 -32.52 3.07 -6.99
N THR A 106 -32.66 3.55 -5.75
CA THR A 106 -31.57 4.05 -4.91
C THR A 106 -31.01 2.99 -3.96
N SER A 107 -31.53 1.75 -4.02
CA SER A 107 -31.03 0.63 -3.21
C SER A 107 -29.58 0.30 -3.58
N ILE A 108 -29.25 0.38 -4.87
CA ILE A 108 -27.91 0.21 -5.43
C ILE A 108 -27.32 1.58 -5.76
N THR A 109 -26.07 1.82 -5.39
CA THR A 109 -25.39 3.09 -5.72
C THR A 109 -25.09 3.18 -7.22
N LEU A 110 -25.44 4.31 -7.84
CA LEU A 110 -25.18 4.60 -9.25
C LEU A 110 -23.70 4.96 -9.46
N LEU A 111 -22.98 4.11 -10.19
CA LEU A 111 -21.61 4.36 -10.63
C LEU A 111 -21.58 4.81 -12.10
N ALA A 112 -20.54 5.55 -12.49
CA ALA A 112 -20.39 6.02 -13.88
C ALA A 112 -20.23 4.84 -14.86
N GLY A 113 -20.74 5.04 -16.09
CA GLY A 113 -20.67 4.06 -17.18
C GLY A 113 -21.81 3.03 -17.16
N THR A 114 -21.78 2.13 -18.14
CA THR A 114 -22.77 1.06 -18.30
C THR A 114 -22.24 -0.22 -17.67
N TRP A 115 -23.07 -0.89 -16.88
CA TRP A 115 -22.71 -2.09 -16.14
C TRP A 115 -23.61 -3.24 -16.56
N VAL A 116 -22.99 -4.40 -16.78
CA VAL A 116 -23.67 -5.62 -17.24
C VAL A 116 -23.49 -6.72 -16.22
N SER A 117 -24.40 -7.68 -16.20
CA SER A 117 -24.28 -8.85 -15.35
C SER A 117 -23.06 -9.69 -15.74
N PRO A 118 -22.53 -10.53 -14.84
CA PRO A 118 -21.42 -11.43 -15.17
C PRO A 118 -21.68 -12.32 -16.39
N THR A 119 -22.92 -12.79 -16.56
CA THR A 119 -23.30 -13.65 -17.69
C THR A 119 -23.20 -12.91 -19.02
N ILE A 120 -23.74 -11.68 -19.07
CA ILE A 120 -23.65 -10.81 -20.26
C ILE A 120 -22.19 -10.42 -20.52
N ALA A 121 -21.40 -10.15 -19.47
CA ALA A 121 -19.98 -9.83 -19.61
C ALA A 121 -19.19 -10.98 -20.28
N VAL A 122 -19.43 -12.24 -19.87
CA VAL A 122 -18.80 -13.42 -20.48
C VAL A 122 -19.23 -13.59 -21.92
N GLU A 123 -20.54 -13.50 -22.22
CA GLU A 123 -21.07 -13.60 -23.58
C GLU A 123 -20.44 -12.55 -24.50
N LEU A 124 -20.40 -11.29 -24.08
CA LEU A 124 -19.76 -10.21 -24.84
C LEU A 124 -18.25 -10.44 -24.99
N GLY A 125 -17.59 -11.02 -23.98
CA GLY A 125 -16.17 -11.38 -24.01
C GLY A 125 -15.83 -12.51 -24.97
N GLU A 126 -16.68 -13.53 -25.06
CA GLU A 126 -16.53 -14.65 -25.98
C GLU A 126 -16.72 -14.20 -27.44
N HIS A 127 -17.74 -13.38 -27.71
CA HIS A 127 -17.92 -12.77 -29.04
C HIS A 127 -16.74 -11.90 -29.45
N ARG A 128 -16.08 -11.22 -28.49
CA ARG A 128 -14.87 -10.41 -28.74
C ARG A 128 -13.60 -11.26 -28.90
N SER A 129 -13.59 -12.49 -28.39
CA SER A 129 -12.45 -13.41 -28.42
C SER A 129 -12.49 -14.41 -29.59
N SER A 130 -13.69 -14.80 -30.05
CA SER A 130 -13.96 -15.86 -31.04
C SER A 130 -13.47 -15.57 -32.47
N MET A 131 -13.17 -14.32 -32.83
CA MET A 131 -12.51 -14.00 -34.11
C MET A 131 -10.98 -14.23 -34.06
N ARG A 132 -10.58 -15.49 -33.86
CA ARG A 132 -9.28 -16.04 -34.31
C ARG A 132 -9.44 -16.49 -35.79
N ASN A 133 -8.37 -16.39 -36.58
CA ASN A 133 -8.32 -16.64 -38.03
C ASN A 133 -9.26 -17.75 -38.59
N PRO A 134 -9.80 -17.57 -39.81
CA PRO A 134 -10.72 -18.52 -40.44
C PRO A 134 -9.94 -19.66 -41.11
N THR A 135 -10.02 -20.87 -40.58
CA THR A 135 -9.74 -22.10 -41.34
C THR A 135 -10.71 -23.23 -40.98
N ARG A 136 -11.64 -23.43 -41.92
CA ARG A 136 -12.36 -24.64 -42.34
C ARG A 136 -13.33 -25.34 -41.35
N PRO A 137 -14.60 -25.56 -41.75
CA PRO A 137 -15.54 -26.37 -40.98
C PRO A 137 -15.24 -27.86 -41.19
N GLN A 138 -15.15 -28.62 -40.10
CA GLN A 138 -15.36 -30.07 -40.15
C GLN A 138 -16.59 -30.44 -39.34
N THR A 139 -17.58 -30.86 -40.13
CA THR A 139 -18.73 -31.72 -39.86
C THR A 139 -18.77 -32.49 -38.54
N ILE A 140 -19.98 -32.43 -37.97
CA ILE A 140 -20.59 -33.37 -37.03
C ILE A 140 -20.18 -34.82 -37.33
N GLY A 141 -19.65 -35.49 -36.32
CA GLY A 141 -19.39 -36.93 -36.31
C GLY A 141 -19.37 -37.43 -34.88
N GLU A 142 -20.47 -38.05 -34.46
CA GLU A 142 -20.56 -38.81 -33.21
C GLU A 142 -19.51 -39.92 -33.15
N ARG A 143 -18.88 -40.07 -31.99
CA ARG A 143 -18.57 -41.31 -31.25
C ARG A 143 -17.20 -41.25 -30.59
N GLY A 144 -17.16 -41.72 -29.33
CA GLY A 144 -16.00 -42.42 -28.80
C GLY A 144 -15.35 -41.76 -27.60
N ASN A 145 -15.89 -42.08 -26.43
CA ASN A 145 -15.22 -42.07 -25.13
C ASN A 145 -13.73 -42.48 -25.21
N LYS A 146 -12.83 -41.66 -24.63
CA LYS A 146 -11.61 -42.09 -23.93
C LYS A 146 -11.02 -40.90 -23.16
N GLY A 147 -10.80 -41.12 -21.87
CA GLY A 147 -10.49 -40.09 -20.90
C GLY A 147 -9.16 -39.38 -21.10
N SER A 148 -9.20 -38.10 -20.80
CA SER A 148 -8.09 -37.31 -20.30
C SER A 148 -8.62 -36.63 -19.03
N LYS A 149 -8.17 -37.10 -17.85
CA LYS A 149 -8.36 -36.37 -16.60
C LYS A 149 -7.49 -35.12 -16.66
N SER A 150 -8.03 -34.07 -17.27
CA SER A 150 -7.59 -32.71 -16.98
C SER A 150 -7.83 -32.48 -15.50
N VAL A 151 -6.82 -32.03 -14.76
CA VAL A 151 -7.00 -31.54 -13.39
C VAL A 151 -7.83 -30.26 -13.51
N VAL A 152 -9.16 -30.42 -13.55
CA VAL A 152 -10.09 -29.31 -13.55
C VAL A 152 -10.03 -28.74 -12.13
N GLY A 153 -9.34 -27.61 -11.98
CA GLY A 153 -9.40 -26.80 -10.76
C GLY A 153 -10.85 -26.42 -10.44
N PRO A 154 -11.17 -26.04 -9.20
CA PRO A 154 -12.53 -25.77 -8.75
C PRO A 154 -13.24 -24.82 -9.71
N GLY A 155 -14.49 -25.14 -10.04
CA GLY A 155 -15.37 -24.27 -10.83
C GLY A 155 -15.43 -22.86 -10.24
N TRP A 156 -15.74 -21.86 -11.07
CA TRP A 156 -15.69 -20.44 -10.70
C TRP A 156 -16.36 -20.14 -9.34
N GLY A 157 -17.55 -20.70 -9.08
CA GLY A 157 -18.26 -20.49 -7.81
C GLY A 157 -17.56 -21.03 -6.57
N ALA A 158 -16.84 -22.14 -6.69
CA ALA A 158 -16.03 -22.70 -5.61
C ALA A 158 -14.75 -21.87 -5.38
N ARG A 159 -14.08 -21.42 -6.45
CA ARG A 159 -12.94 -20.48 -6.36
C ARG A 159 -13.34 -19.19 -5.65
N GLU A 160 -14.47 -18.62 -6.03
CA GLU A 160 -14.97 -17.39 -5.45
C GLU A 160 -15.40 -17.56 -3.99
N ALA A 161 -16.00 -18.72 -3.64
CA ALA A 161 -16.29 -19.06 -2.26
C ALA A 161 -15.04 -19.09 -1.37
N ILE A 162 -13.93 -19.63 -1.86
CA ILE A 162 -12.64 -19.63 -1.14
C ILE A 162 -12.14 -18.20 -0.90
N ASN A 163 -12.23 -17.32 -1.91
CA ASN A 163 -11.83 -15.92 -1.77
C ASN A 163 -12.68 -15.17 -0.73
N ILE A 164 -14.00 -15.37 -0.76
CA ILE A 164 -14.93 -14.76 0.20
C ILE A 164 -14.62 -15.23 1.62
N TYR A 165 -14.39 -16.53 1.82
CA TYR A 165 -14.01 -17.05 3.12
C TYR A 165 -12.70 -16.44 3.61
N ASN A 166 -11.66 -16.44 2.78
CA ASN A 166 -10.36 -15.88 3.16
C ASN A 166 -10.45 -14.40 3.54
N TYR A 167 -11.26 -13.63 2.81
CA TYR A 167 -11.52 -12.23 3.15
C TYR A 167 -12.25 -12.09 4.50
N ARG A 168 -13.33 -12.86 4.73
CA ARG A 168 -14.06 -12.84 6.00
C ARG A 168 -13.18 -13.25 7.17
N LYS A 169 -12.37 -14.30 7.01
CA LYS A 169 -11.38 -14.76 7.99
C LYS A 169 -10.37 -13.65 8.33
N GLN A 170 -9.77 -13.03 7.32
CA GLN A 170 -8.81 -11.94 7.52
C GLN A 170 -9.43 -10.75 8.26
N ASN A 171 -10.63 -10.32 7.86
CA ASN A 171 -11.33 -9.22 8.53
C ASN A 171 -11.76 -9.59 9.95
N LEU A 172 -12.21 -10.82 10.19
CA LEU A 172 -12.57 -11.27 11.53
C LEU A 172 -11.35 -11.21 12.46
N VAL A 173 -10.22 -11.77 12.04
CA VAL A 173 -9.00 -11.79 12.85
C VAL A 173 -8.44 -10.39 13.06
N LYS A 174 -8.44 -9.56 12.02
CA LYS A 174 -7.97 -8.18 12.12
C LYS A 174 -8.92 -7.33 12.96
N ASP A 175 -10.16 -7.13 12.52
CA ASP A 175 -11.04 -6.10 13.07
C ASP A 175 -11.66 -6.54 14.41
N LYS A 176 -12.04 -7.83 14.53
CA LYS A 176 -12.76 -8.33 15.71
C LYS A 176 -11.85 -8.87 16.81
N ILE A 177 -10.61 -9.23 16.49
CA ILE A 177 -9.66 -9.77 17.48
C ILE A 177 -8.50 -8.80 17.70
N ALA A 178 -7.70 -8.52 16.66
CA ALA A 178 -6.49 -7.69 16.82
C ALA A 178 -6.82 -6.22 17.17
N ASP A 179 -7.67 -5.58 16.37
CA ASP A 179 -8.04 -4.17 16.55
C ASP A 179 -8.93 -3.99 17.80
N ALA A 180 -9.73 -4.99 18.16
CA ALA A 180 -10.48 -4.98 19.42
C ALA A 180 -9.54 -5.03 20.64
N ALA A 181 -8.57 -5.95 20.66
CA ALA A 181 -7.56 -6.03 21.72
C ALA A 181 -6.74 -4.73 21.83
N GLN A 182 -6.35 -4.15 20.69
CA GLN A 182 -5.59 -2.90 20.69
C GLN A 182 -6.41 -1.72 21.23
N ARG A 183 -7.69 -1.58 20.82
CA ARG A 183 -8.57 -0.53 21.36
C ARG A 183 -8.76 -0.63 22.87
N LEU A 184 -8.95 -1.85 23.40
CA LEU A 184 -9.04 -2.08 24.84
C LEU A 184 -7.76 -1.65 25.55
N LYS A 185 -6.59 -1.97 24.97
CA LYS A 185 -5.31 -1.53 25.52
C LYS A 185 -5.19 0.00 25.53
N ASP A 186 -5.55 0.65 24.43
CA ASP A 186 -5.44 2.10 24.29
C ASP A 186 -6.36 2.84 25.30
N GLU A 187 -7.58 2.33 25.52
CA GLU A 187 -8.51 2.85 26.54
C GLU A 187 -7.95 2.72 27.97
N ALA A 188 -7.38 1.56 28.28
CA ALA A 188 -6.74 1.32 29.58
C ALA A 188 -5.53 2.25 29.78
N ASP A 189 -4.67 2.37 28.77
CA ASP A 189 -3.49 3.24 28.80
C ASP A 189 -3.90 4.73 28.95
N GLU A 190 -4.99 5.15 28.30
CA GLU A 190 -5.56 6.49 28.48
C GLU A 190 -6.07 6.72 29.91
N THR A 191 -6.78 5.74 30.48
CA THR A 191 -7.27 5.81 31.86
C THR A 191 -6.11 5.91 32.85
N LEU A 192 -5.11 5.04 32.72
CA LEU A 192 -3.91 5.07 33.57
C LEU A 192 -3.16 6.40 33.44
N ARG A 193 -3.09 6.97 32.24
CA ARG A 193 -2.52 8.30 31.98
C ARG A 193 -3.27 9.40 32.73
N LEU A 194 -4.61 9.39 32.68
CA LEU A 194 -5.43 10.37 33.41
C LEU A 194 -5.20 10.28 34.93
N LEU A 195 -4.99 9.05 35.44
CA LEU A 195 -4.69 8.78 36.84
C LEU A 195 -3.20 8.99 37.20
N ASN A 196 -2.32 9.21 36.23
CA ASN A 196 -0.85 9.26 36.36
C ASN A 196 -0.26 8.00 37.01
N LEU A 197 -0.81 6.82 36.70
CA LEU A 197 -0.32 5.52 37.18
C LEU A 197 0.56 4.85 36.11
N PRO A 198 1.56 4.04 36.50
CA PRO A 198 1.97 3.70 37.87
C PRO A 198 2.84 4.77 38.55
N SER A 199 3.28 5.81 37.83
CA SER A 199 4.27 6.79 38.29
C SER A 199 3.90 7.47 39.61
N SER A 200 2.64 7.83 39.81
CA SER A 200 2.15 8.43 41.07
C SER A 200 2.20 7.47 42.26
N LEU A 201 1.99 6.18 42.05
CA LEU A 201 2.06 5.16 43.09
C LEU A 201 3.50 4.94 43.56
N GLU A 202 4.43 4.70 42.63
CA GLU A 202 5.85 4.46 42.93
C GLU A 202 6.50 5.67 43.63
N ALA A 203 6.17 6.86 43.16
CA ALA A 203 6.66 8.11 43.71
C ALA A 203 6.24 8.41 45.16
N LEU A 204 5.08 7.89 45.54
CA LEU A 204 4.47 8.05 46.85
C LEU A 204 4.94 6.97 47.85
N GLU A 205 5.69 5.96 47.38
CA GLU A 205 6.24 4.89 48.22
C GLU A 205 7.74 5.03 48.47
N HIS A 206 8.47 5.67 47.56
CA HIS A 206 9.88 5.97 47.74
C HIS A 206 10.05 7.40 48.30
N SER A 207 10.56 7.54 49.53
CA SER A 207 10.82 8.83 50.17
C SER A 207 12.03 9.60 49.60
N ALA A 208 12.81 9.00 48.70
CA ALA A 208 13.98 9.60 48.06
C ALA A 208 14.17 9.10 46.62
N GLY A 209 14.57 9.98 45.70
CA GLY A 209 14.95 9.65 44.31
C GLY A 209 13.83 9.65 43.26
N LEU A 210 14.22 9.55 41.97
CA LEU A 210 13.33 9.35 40.82
C LEU A 210 12.79 7.90 40.81
N PRO A 211 11.52 7.67 40.47
CA PRO A 211 10.96 6.33 40.29
C PRO A 211 11.76 5.49 39.28
N PRO A 212 11.94 4.17 39.52
CA PRO A 212 12.68 3.26 38.63
C PRO A 212 12.14 3.25 37.20
N SER A 213 10.83 3.37 37.04
CA SER A 213 10.16 3.48 35.74
C SER A 213 10.64 4.71 34.95
N LEU A 214 10.85 5.87 35.60
CA LEU A 214 11.37 7.09 34.96
C LEU A 214 12.88 7.03 34.67
N LEU A 215 13.65 6.28 35.46
CA LEU A 215 15.08 6.05 35.21
C LEU A 215 15.32 5.19 33.96
N GLN A 216 14.56 4.10 33.80
CA GLN A 216 14.64 3.24 32.61
C GLN A 216 14.28 4.01 31.32
N LYS A 217 13.28 4.87 31.43
CA LYS A 217 12.83 5.79 30.39
C LYS A 217 13.92 6.80 29.99
N ALA A 218 14.65 7.35 30.96
CA ALA A 218 15.77 8.27 30.73
C ALA A 218 16.97 7.59 30.04
N GLU A 219 17.25 6.33 30.35
CA GLU A 219 18.33 5.55 29.74
C GLU A 219 18.06 5.23 28.26
N GLN A 220 16.80 4.94 27.91
CA GLN A 220 16.36 4.67 26.53
C GLN A 220 16.63 5.87 25.60
N VAL A 221 16.45 7.10 26.11
CA VAL A 221 16.74 8.35 25.39
C VAL A 221 18.20 8.47 25.01
N ARG A 222 19.09 8.07 25.92
CA ARG A 222 20.55 8.23 25.78
C ARG A 222 21.17 7.28 24.76
N LEU A 223 20.52 6.15 24.48
CA LEU A 223 21.08 5.07 23.66
C LEU A 223 20.86 5.25 22.14
N GLN A 224 19.99 6.16 21.68
CA GLN A 224 19.49 6.12 20.29
C GLN A 224 20.06 7.17 19.30
N ASP A 225 20.90 8.12 19.73
CA ASP A 225 21.72 9.06 18.90
C ASP A 225 21.17 9.43 17.49
N GLY A 226 19.89 9.80 17.43
CA GLY A 226 19.10 9.88 16.20
C GLY A 226 19.32 11.11 15.30
N PRO A 227 19.53 12.34 15.81
CA PRO A 227 19.52 13.55 14.97
C PRO A 227 20.66 13.63 13.95
N ALA A 228 21.88 13.24 14.33
CA ALA A 228 23.05 13.35 13.47
C ALA A 228 22.98 12.45 12.22
N LYS A 229 22.28 11.31 12.32
CA LYS A 229 22.14 10.34 11.24
C LYS A 229 21.18 10.80 10.13
N ILE A 230 20.20 11.63 10.49
CA ILE A 230 19.18 12.16 9.58
C ILE A 230 19.75 13.30 8.74
N GLU A 231 20.49 14.23 9.36
CA GLU A 231 21.12 15.36 8.66
C GLU A 231 22.14 14.90 7.60
N ALA A 232 22.92 13.85 7.90
CA ALA A 232 23.87 13.26 6.96
C ALA A 232 23.21 12.64 5.73
N THR A 233 22.00 12.09 5.87
CA THR A 233 21.29 11.37 4.80
C THR A 233 20.64 12.34 3.81
N ILE A 234 20.05 13.43 4.29
CA ILE A 234 19.40 14.45 3.44
C ILE A 234 20.42 15.15 2.51
N ALA A 235 21.61 15.45 3.03
CA ALA A 235 22.68 16.11 2.26
C ALA A 235 23.24 15.22 1.13
N TYR A 236 23.25 13.89 1.32
CA TYR A 236 23.74 12.94 0.32
C TYR A 236 22.80 12.78 -0.88
N LEU A 237 21.48 12.88 -0.67
CA LEU A 237 20.47 12.64 -1.70
C LEU A 237 20.31 13.80 -2.70
N GLN A 238 20.54 15.04 -2.28
CA GLN A 238 20.40 16.21 -3.16
C GLN A 238 21.47 16.31 -4.26
N ARG A 239 22.64 15.69 -4.07
CA ARG A 239 23.77 15.79 -5.01
C ARG A 239 23.80 14.72 -6.11
N LEU A 240 23.02 13.64 -5.98
CA LEU A 240 23.34 12.40 -6.70
C LEU A 240 22.68 12.25 -8.09
N ALA A 241 21.60 12.97 -8.38
CA ALA A 241 20.81 12.82 -9.61
C ALA A 241 20.96 14.00 -10.59
N MET A 242 21.19 15.22 -10.09
CA MET A 242 21.35 16.41 -10.92
C MET A 242 22.66 16.37 -11.70
N ASP A 243 23.75 16.03 -11.02
CA ASP A 243 25.07 15.92 -11.63
C ASP A 243 25.13 14.90 -12.79
N ILE A 244 24.29 13.86 -12.81
CA ILE A 244 24.31 12.84 -13.88
C ILE A 244 23.64 13.35 -15.17
N LEU A 245 22.50 14.05 -15.03
CA LEU A 245 21.77 14.57 -16.19
C LEU A 245 22.43 15.84 -16.74
N ASP A 246 23.02 16.67 -15.87
CA ASP A 246 23.73 17.88 -16.28
C ASP A 246 25.03 17.56 -17.02
N ASN A 247 25.77 16.52 -16.59
CA ASN A 247 26.97 16.07 -17.30
C ASN A 247 26.65 15.50 -18.69
N GLU A 248 25.58 14.71 -18.85
CA GLU A 248 25.18 14.22 -20.19
C GLU A 248 24.74 15.36 -21.11
N ALA A 249 23.99 16.33 -20.58
CA ALA A 249 23.56 17.50 -21.36
C ALA A 249 24.77 18.32 -21.83
N PHE A 250 25.80 18.47 -20.98
CA PHE A 250 27.06 19.11 -21.36
C PHE A 250 27.82 18.34 -22.43
N GLU A 251 27.91 17.01 -22.32
CA GLU A 251 28.55 16.15 -23.34
C GLU A 251 27.80 16.21 -24.69
N ASP A 252 26.47 16.18 -24.69
CA ASP A 252 25.63 16.28 -25.89
C ASP A 252 25.77 17.66 -26.57
N GLU A 253 25.82 18.74 -25.79
CA GLU A 253 26.01 20.09 -26.32
C GLU A 253 27.43 20.32 -26.86
N ALA A 254 28.45 19.74 -26.23
CA ALA A 254 29.82 19.79 -26.72
C ALA A 254 29.97 19.06 -28.06
N MET A 255 29.41 17.85 -28.18
CA MET A 255 29.51 17.05 -29.40
C MET A 255 28.71 17.64 -30.58
N ARG A 256 27.58 18.31 -30.33
CA ARG A 256 26.83 19.02 -31.38
C ARG A 256 27.58 20.21 -31.98
N LYS A 257 28.61 20.75 -31.30
CA LYS A 257 29.46 21.81 -31.87
C LYS A 257 30.37 21.27 -32.97
N ASP A 258 30.76 20.00 -32.87
CA ASP A 258 31.74 19.38 -33.77
C ASP A 258 31.08 18.70 -34.98
N ALA A 259 29.83 18.24 -34.87
CA ALA A 259 29.08 17.68 -36.00
C ALA A 259 27.55 17.81 -35.83
N ALA A 260 26.84 17.90 -36.95
CA ALA A 260 25.37 17.96 -36.96
C ALA A 260 24.78 16.54 -36.90
N PHE A 261 24.16 16.19 -35.76
CA PHE A 261 23.50 14.90 -35.55
C PHE A 261 21.97 15.04 -35.60
N ASP A 262 21.27 14.20 -36.36
CA ASP A 262 19.80 14.12 -36.39
C ASP A 262 19.27 13.30 -35.19
N ARG A 263 19.35 13.89 -33.99
CA ARG A 263 18.83 13.29 -32.75
C ARG A 263 18.19 14.35 -31.82
N PRO A 264 17.17 14.00 -31.03
CA PRO A 264 16.53 14.92 -30.08
C PRO A 264 17.54 15.52 -29.09
N SER A 265 17.30 16.77 -28.67
CA SER A 265 18.10 17.44 -27.65
C SER A 265 18.05 16.69 -26.32
N SER A 266 19.12 16.72 -25.53
CA SER A 266 19.11 16.07 -24.21
C SER A 266 17.96 16.53 -23.32
N HIS A 267 17.58 17.81 -23.39
CA HIS A 267 16.43 18.36 -22.66
C HIS A 267 15.06 17.79 -23.11
N GLU A 268 14.90 17.43 -24.39
CA GLU A 268 13.70 16.76 -24.89
C GLU A 268 13.72 15.26 -24.57
N ALA A 269 14.88 14.63 -24.71
CA ALA A 269 15.06 13.19 -24.50
C ALA A 269 14.98 12.78 -23.00
N ASN A 270 15.33 13.67 -22.07
CA ASN A 270 15.25 13.42 -20.62
C ASN A 270 14.01 14.04 -19.95
N ALA A 271 13.04 14.57 -20.71
CA ALA A 271 11.90 15.30 -20.15
C ALA A 271 11.11 14.52 -19.06
N GLU A 272 10.94 13.21 -19.24
CA GLU A 272 10.29 12.34 -18.24
C GLU A 272 11.16 12.08 -17.00
N LEU A 273 12.50 12.06 -17.15
CA LEU A 273 13.43 11.98 -16.00
C LEU A 273 13.44 13.30 -15.22
N ILE A 274 13.43 14.45 -15.89
CA ILE A 274 13.29 15.78 -15.27
C ILE A 274 11.95 15.90 -14.54
N LYS A 275 10.86 15.40 -15.13
CA LYS A 275 9.55 15.42 -14.49
C LYS A 275 9.50 14.56 -13.21
N LYS A 276 10.14 13.38 -13.23
CA LYS A 276 10.33 12.54 -12.04
C LYS A 276 11.19 13.25 -10.99
N GLU A 277 12.28 13.88 -11.38
CA GLU A 277 13.13 14.66 -10.47
C GLU A 277 12.35 15.79 -9.79
N ARG A 278 11.60 16.58 -10.55
CA ARG A 278 10.75 17.65 -9.99
C ARG A 278 9.72 17.11 -9.01
N HIS A 279 9.14 15.94 -9.30
CA HIS A 279 8.19 15.30 -8.40
C HIS A 279 8.87 14.86 -7.09
N TYR A 280 10.05 14.25 -7.15
CA TYR A 280 10.82 13.87 -5.96
C TYR A 280 11.27 15.09 -5.15
N ARG A 281 11.69 16.16 -5.81
CA ARG A 281 12.03 17.45 -5.17
C ARG A 281 10.82 18.05 -4.46
N TYR A 282 9.64 17.99 -5.07
CA TYR A 282 8.39 18.41 -4.43
C TYR A 282 8.08 17.59 -3.17
N ILE A 283 8.27 16.26 -3.21
CA ILE A 283 8.11 15.39 -2.04
C ILE A 283 9.08 15.79 -0.93
N LEU A 284 10.37 15.99 -1.25
CA LEU A 284 11.39 16.40 -0.27
C LEU A 284 11.06 17.73 0.40
N VAL A 285 10.60 18.73 -0.35
CA VAL A 285 10.21 20.03 0.22
C VAL A 285 9.02 19.90 1.18
N ARG A 286 8.03 19.07 0.84
CA ARG A 286 6.88 18.82 1.72
C ARG A 286 7.27 18.11 3.01
N VAL A 287 8.17 17.15 2.91
CA VAL A 287 8.64 16.37 4.07
C VAL A 287 9.50 17.25 4.97
N ALA A 288 10.35 18.11 4.42
CA ALA A 288 11.16 19.06 5.19
C ALA A 288 10.32 19.99 6.07
N ALA A 289 9.16 20.45 5.58
CA ALA A 289 8.23 21.25 6.39
C ALA A 289 7.66 20.47 7.59
N SER A 290 7.46 19.16 7.41
CA SER A 290 7.02 18.25 8.48
C SER A 290 8.17 17.95 9.45
N ASP A 291 9.40 17.76 8.96
CA ASP A 291 10.59 17.56 9.80
C ASP A 291 10.83 18.75 10.73
N GLU A 292 10.60 19.97 10.21
CA GLU A 292 10.69 21.21 11.00
C GLU A 292 9.69 21.22 12.18
N THR A 293 8.50 20.64 12.00
CA THR A 293 7.54 20.52 13.12
C THR A 293 8.05 19.60 14.23
N VAL A 294 8.74 18.52 13.88
CA VAL A 294 9.34 17.60 14.87
C VAL A 294 10.56 18.24 15.53
N ARG A 295 11.33 19.03 14.78
CA ARG A 295 12.42 19.84 15.32
C ARG A 295 11.91 20.86 16.34
N GLN A 296 10.83 21.57 16.02
CA GLN A 296 10.21 22.53 16.93
C GLN A 296 9.68 21.83 18.19
N LYS A 297 8.98 20.69 18.05
CA LYS A 297 8.55 19.86 19.21
C LYS A 297 9.74 19.46 20.08
N TRP A 298 10.87 19.11 19.47
CA TRP A 298 12.08 18.80 20.23
C TRP A 298 12.62 20.03 20.95
N ASP A 299 12.77 21.17 20.28
CA ASP A 299 13.31 22.38 20.89
C ASP A 299 12.44 22.88 22.06
N ASP A 300 11.11 22.79 21.92
CA ASP A 300 10.15 23.17 22.97
C ASP A 300 10.26 22.28 24.23
N TRP A 301 10.60 21.00 24.07
CA TRP A 301 10.59 20.01 25.16
C TRP A 301 11.98 19.54 25.60
N LYS A 302 13.03 19.89 24.86
CA LYS A 302 14.42 19.46 25.12
C LYS A 302 14.85 19.79 26.54
N GLY A 303 14.52 20.98 27.04
CA GLY A 303 14.88 21.39 28.41
C GLY A 303 14.28 20.47 29.47
N SER A 304 12.99 20.14 29.36
CA SER A 304 12.28 19.26 30.28
C SER A 304 12.70 17.79 30.15
N ILE A 305 13.02 17.35 28.93
CA ILE A 305 13.56 16.00 28.67
C ILE A 305 14.99 15.86 29.23
N VAL A 306 15.84 16.88 29.09
CA VAL A 306 17.19 16.90 29.70
C VAL A 306 17.11 16.93 31.23
N GLN A 307 16.12 17.65 31.78
CA GLN A 307 15.86 17.64 33.23
C GLN A 307 15.47 16.24 33.73
N LEU A 308 14.77 15.44 32.93
CA LEU A 308 14.46 14.03 33.22
C LEU A 308 15.71 13.13 33.24
N THR A 309 16.81 13.56 32.60
CA THR A 309 18.11 12.86 32.59
C THR A 309 19.10 13.37 33.64
N SER A 310 18.78 14.44 34.39
CA SER A 310 19.63 14.98 35.46
C SER A 310 19.50 14.19 36.77
N ASP A 311 20.51 14.28 37.64
CA ASP A 311 20.62 13.44 38.86
C ASP A 311 19.36 13.48 39.77
N PRO A 312 18.82 12.30 40.18
CA PRO A 312 17.59 12.16 40.97
C PRO A 312 17.62 12.76 42.38
N ALA A 313 18.79 13.15 42.88
CA ALA A 313 19.02 13.49 44.28
C ALA A 313 18.67 14.94 44.64
N SER A 314 18.60 15.85 43.66
CA SER A 314 18.64 17.29 43.94
C SER A 314 17.27 18.00 43.93
N THR A 315 16.19 17.34 43.50
CA THR A 315 14.91 18.02 43.21
C THR A 315 13.73 17.64 44.10
N LEU A 316 13.84 16.63 44.97
CA LEU A 316 12.71 16.17 45.79
C LEU A 316 13.11 15.99 47.26
N SER A 317 12.64 16.92 48.11
CA SER A 317 12.80 16.82 49.57
C SER A 317 12.15 15.55 50.12
N PRO A 318 12.80 14.86 51.08
CA PRO A 318 12.24 13.69 51.73
C PRO A 318 11.08 14.10 52.66
N SER A 319 9.94 13.41 52.54
CA SER A 319 8.81 13.55 53.47
C SER A 319 8.98 12.56 54.62
N ASN A 320 9.10 13.08 55.85
CA ASN A 320 9.01 12.28 57.09
C ASN A 320 7.55 12.14 57.50
N ARG A 321 7.07 10.91 57.79
CA ARG A 321 5.70 10.69 58.31
C ARG A 321 5.60 9.61 59.40
N SER A 322 4.55 9.76 60.21
CA SER A 322 4.15 8.96 61.36
C SER A 322 3.54 7.59 61.00
N SER A 323 3.53 6.65 61.95
CA SER A 323 3.41 5.21 61.70
C SER A 323 2.01 4.67 61.42
N ALA A 324 0.92 5.36 61.78
CA ALA A 324 -0.45 4.83 61.66
C ALA A 324 -1.07 5.06 60.26
N GLU A 325 -0.97 6.29 59.74
CA GLU A 325 -1.43 6.64 58.37
C GLU A 325 -0.60 5.95 57.29
N ALA A 326 0.68 5.66 57.59
CA ALA A 326 1.55 4.88 56.72
C ALA A 326 1.04 3.44 56.50
N ALA A 327 0.39 2.83 57.50
CA ALA A 327 -0.09 1.45 57.39
C ALA A 327 -1.30 1.31 56.46
N GLU A 328 -2.27 2.23 56.52
CA GLU A 328 -3.40 2.24 55.58
C GLU A 328 -2.97 2.62 54.17
N ALA A 329 -2.07 3.60 54.01
CA ALA A 329 -1.52 3.98 52.73
C ALA A 329 -0.78 2.80 52.04
N VAL A 330 -0.01 1.99 52.79
CA VAL A 330 0.66 0.78 52.29
C VAL A 330 -0.35 -0.31 51.89
N LYS A 331 -1.46 -0.46 52.62
CA LYS A 331 -2.51 -1.42 52.26
C LYS A 331 -3.15 -1.05 50.93
N HIS A 332 -3.49 0.22 50.73
CA HIS A 332 -4.07 0.71 49.48
C HIS A 332 -3.05 0.66 48.33
N SER A 333 -1.77 0.93 48.60
CA SER A 333 -0.70 0.87 47.58
C SER A 333 -0.49 -0.56 47.06
N ARG A 334 -0.46 -1.56 47.95
CA ARG A 334 -0.33 -2.98 47.58
C ARG A 334 -1.53 -3.46 46.76
N ALA A 335 -2.73 -3.08 47.16
CA ALA A 335 -3.95 -3.43 46.42
C ALA A 335 -3.98 -2.78 45.02
N LEU A 336 -3.46 -1.56 44.88
CA LEU A 336 -3.36 -0.87 43.60
C LEU A 336 -2.31 -1.52 42.69
N ARG A 337 -1.14 -1.93 43.21
CA ARG A 337 -0.15 -2.71 42.43
C ARG A 337 -0.72 -4.02 41.92
N ALA A 338 -1.39 -4.79 42.79
CA ALA A 338 -1.99 -6.05 42.39
C ALA A 338 -3.03 -5.87 41.28
N ALA A 339 -3.78 -4.77 41.28
CA ALA A 339 -4.72 -4.45 40.21
C ALA A 339 -4.02 -4.05 38.90
N LEU A 340 -2.94 -3.27 38.96
CA LEU A 340 -2.12 -2.92 37.80
C LEU A 340 -1.44 -4.14 37.18
N GLU A 341 -0.87 -5.02 38.00
CA GLU A 341 -0.26 -6.29 37.56
C GLU A 341 -1.29 -7.23 36.91
N ALA A 342 -2.52 -7.26 37.45
CA ALA A 342 -3.61 -8.03 36.86
C ALA A 342 -4.03 -7.47 35.50
N LEU A 343 -4.06 -6.13 35.35
CA LEU A 343 -4.34 -5.48 34.06
C LEU A 343 -3.23 -5.76 33.02
N ASP A 344 -1.96 -5.69 33.42
CA ASP A 344 -0.82 -6.06 32.56
C ASP A 344 -0.87 -7.55 32.15
N SER A 345 -1.26 -8.43 33.08
CA SER A 345 -1.48 -9.86 32.76
C SER A 345 -2.57 -10.02 31.72
N LEU A 346 -3.70 -9.34 31.88
CA LEU A 346 -4.82 -9.39 30.95
C LEU A 346 -4.42 -8.90 29.55
N HIS A 347 -3.63 -7.81 29.45
CA HIS A 347 -3.13 -7.34 28.16
C HIS A 347 -2.13 -8.31 27.50
N ARG A 348 -1.32 -9.02 28.30
CA ARG A 348 -0.46 -10.10 27.78
C ARG A 348 -1.29 -11.26 27.25
N GLU A 349 -2.34 -11.65 27.97
CA GLU A 349 -3.29 -12.69 27.53
C GLU A 349 -3.97 -12.30 26.21
N PHE A 350 -4.41 -11.05 26.04
CA PHE A 350 -4.93 -10.56 24.76
C PHE A 350 -3.94 -10.70 23.62
N GLN A 351 -2.69 -10.30 23.84
CA GLN A 351 -1.63 -10.42 22.85
C GLN A 351 -1.34 -11.89 22.49
N ASP A 352 -1.44 -12.81 23.45
CA ASP A 352 -1.36 -14.24 23.19
C ASP A 352 -2.53 -14.76 22.35
N PHE A 353 -3.77 -14.33 22.65
CA PHE A 353 -4.94 -14.71 21.86
C PHE A 353 -4.86 -14.19 20.43
N VAL A 354 -4.44 -12.93 20.23
CA VAL A 354 -4.22 -12.35 18.89
C VAL A 354 -3.19 -13.17 18.11
N ARG A 355 -2.05 -13.50 18.73
CA ARG A 355 -1.01 -14.33 18.09
C ARG A 355 -1.52 -15.72 17.72
N GLN A 356 -2.30 -16.34 18.60
CA GLN A 356 -2.88 -17.66 18.34
C GLN A 356 -3.93 -17.62 17.22
N ALA A 357 -4.78 -16.60 17.20
CA ALA A 357 -5.78 -16.39 16.15
C ALA A 357 -5.11 -16.15 14.79
N GLN A 358 -4.04 -15.35 14.74
CA GLN A 358 -3.27 -15.13 13.51
C GLN A 358 -2.62 -16.41 13.00
N ARG A 359 -1.96 -17.18 13.88
CA ARG A 359 -1.37 -18.48 13.51
C ARG A 359 -2.41 -19.46 13.00
N LEU A 360 -3.60 -19.49 13.61
CA LEU A 360 -4.70 -20.30 13.13
C LEU A 360 -5.13 -19.84 11.73
N ALA A 361 -5.27 -18.54 11.52
CA ALA A 361 -5.67 -17.97 10.23
C ALA A 361 -4.68 -18.26 9.10
N ASP A 362 -3.39 -18.22 9.40
CA ASP A 362 -2.32 -18.53 8.45
C ASP A 362 -2.33 -20.01 8.04
N ALA A 363 -2.71 -20.90 8.95
CA ALA A 363 -2.79 -22.35 8.72
C ALA A 363 -4.16 -22.82 8.19
N ASP A 364 -5.19 -21.99 8.27
CA ASP A 364 -6.59 -22.35 7.97
C ASP A 364 -6.88 -22.31 6.47
N ASP A 365 -6.79 -23.49 5.82
CA ASP A 365 -7.10 -23.69 4.42
C ASP A 365 -8.49 -24.33 4.23
N ILE A 366 -9.43 -23.53 3.71
CA ILE A 366 -10.80 -23.98 3.41
C ILE A 366 -10.90 -24.74 2.08
N TYR A 367 -9.86 -24.71 1.24
CA TYR A 367 -9.90 -25.26 -0.12
C TYR A 367 -10.39 -26.72 -0.18
N PRO A 368 -9.94 -27.66 0.68
CA PRO A 368 -10.40 -29.05 0.63
C PRO A 368 -11.89 -29.20 0.96
N ARG A 369 -12.41 -28.38 1.88
CA ARG A 369 -13.78 -28.45 2.36
C ARG A 369 -14.75 -27.88 1.32
N VAL A 370 -14.37 -26.77 0.68
CA VAL A 370 -15.13 -26.18 -0.45
C VAL A 370 -15.12 -27.11 -1.66
N LEU A 371 -14.00 -27.74 -2.00
CA LEU A 371 -13.94 -28.67 -3.13
C LEU A 371 -14.83 -29.90 -2.93
N ASN A 372 -14.83 -30.46 -1.71
CA ASN A 372 -15.72 -31.57 -1.37
C ASN A 372 -17.19 -31.16 -1.51
N ALA A 373 -17.58 -30.03 -0.91
CA ALA A 373 -18.93 -29.50 -1.04
C ALA A 373 -19.33 -29.19 -2.49
N ALA A 374 -18.42 -28.62 -3.29
CA ALA A 374 -18.66 -28.33 -4.70
C ALA A 374 -18.90 -29.60 -5.54
N SER A 375 -18.14 -30.67 -5.29
CA SER A 375 -18.27 -31.94 -6.04
C SER A 375 -19.65 -32.60 -5.92
N GLY A 376 -20.36 -32.37 -4.81
CA GLY A 376 -21.73 -32.82 -4.62
C GLY A 376 -22.77 -31.94 -5.32
N LEU A 377 -22.46 -30.66 -5.51
CA LEU A 377 -23.35 -29.64 -6.07
C LEU A 377 -23.26 -29.52 -7.60
N GLU A 378 -22.07 -29.75 -8.18
CA GLU A 378 -21.84 -29.67 -9.63
C GLU A 378 -22.71 -30.63 -10.45
N LYS A 379 -23.21 -31.71 -9.84
CA LYS A 379 -24.13 -32.67 -10.50
C LYS A 379 -25.58 -32.19 -10.53
N LEU A 380 -25.94 -31.19 -9.74
CA LEU A 380 -27.32 -30.79 -9.47
C LEU A 380 -27.63 -29.36 -9.93
N ALA A 381 -26.64 -28.46 -9.91
CA ALA A 381 -26.80 -27.05 -10.32
C ALA A 381 -25.46 -26.37 -10.62
N GLU A 382 -25.53 -25.18 -11.23
CA GLU A 382 -24.41 -24.25 -11.27
C GLU A 382 -24.02 -23.83 -9.85
N VAL A 383 -22.77 -24.13 -9.46
CA VAL A 383 -22.24 -23.82 -8.13
C VAL A 383 -22.10 -22.31 -7.95
N LYS A 384 -22.78 -21.74 -6.94
CA LYS A 384 -22.71 -20.32 -6.59
C LYS A 384 -22.13 -20.12 -5.20
N PRO A 385 -21.39 -19.02 -4.93
CA PRO A 385 -20.73 -18.83 -3.63
C PRO A 385 -21.67 -18.85 -2.42
N LYS A 386 -22.90 -18.33 -2.57
CA LYS A 386 -23.94 -18.36 -1.52
C LYS A 386 -24.31 -19.76 -1.02
N MET A 387 -23.96 -20.81 -1.77
CA MET A 387 -24.24 -22.20 -1.39
C MET A 387 -23.26 -22.75 -0.35
N PHE A 388 -22.20 -21.99 -0.04
CA PHE A 388 -21.16 -22.39 0.91
C PHE A 388 -21.27 -21.65 2.25
N GLU A 389 -22.33 -20.87 2.50
CA GLU A 389 -22.49 -20.12 3.75
C GLU A 389 -22.44 -21.03 4.98
N ASP A 390 -23.10 -22.19 4.97
CA ASP A 390 -23.02 -23.17 6.06
C ASP A 390 -21.59 -23.68 6.28
N VAL A 391 -20.80 -23.81 5.21
CA VAL A 391 -19.39 -24.20 5.29
C VAL A 391 -18.57 -23.07 5.88
N PHE A 392 -18.84 -21.82 5.49
CA PHE A 392 -18.18 -20.65 6.04
C PHE A 392 -18.47 -20.53 7.53
N ASP A 393 -19.72 -20.66 7.96
CA ASP A 393 -20.11 -20.55 9.37
C ASP A 393 -19.41 -21.63 10.22
N GLN A 394 -19.40 -22.87 9.76
CA GLN A 394 -18.70 -23.97 10.46
C GLN A 394 -17.18 -23.77 10.54
N GLU A 395 -16.58 -23.20 9.49
CA GLU A 395 -15.14 -22.97 9.44
C GLU A 395 -14.73 -21.72 10.24
N LEU A 396 -15.55 -20.66 10.22
CA LEU A 396 -15.33 -19.45 11.02
C LEU A 396 -15.62 -19.68 12.52
N ALA A 397 -16.43 -20.68 12.88
CA ALA A 397 -16.67 -21.04 14.28
C ALA A 397 -15.38 -21.45 15.03
N LYS A 398 -14.29 -21.81 14.32
CA LYS A 398 -12.97 -22.05 14.92
C LYS A 398 -12.42 -20.82 15.66
N TYR A 399 -12.89 -19.62 15.31
CA TYR A 399 -12.45 -18.35 15.90
C TYR A 399 -13.32 -17.89 17.08
N ASP A 400 -14.49 -18.52 17.31
CA ASP A 400 -15.44 -18.11 18.35
C ASP A 400 -14.82 -18.04 19.74
N LYS A 401 -13.92 -18.99 20.06
CA LYS A 401 -13.20 -18.97 21.35
C LYS A 401 -12.44 -17.65 21.56
N PHE A 402 -11.82 -17.10 20.50
CA PHE A 402 -11.04 -15.88 20.63
C PHE A 402 -11.95 -14.67 20.79
N LEU A 403 -13.08 -14.65 20.06
CA LEU A 403 -14.10 -13.61 20.23
C LEU A 403 -14.68 -13.62 21.64
N GLU A 404 -14.98 -14.79 22.18
CA GLU A 404 -15.43 -14.94 23.57
C GLU A 404 -14.39 -14.45 24.58
N GLU A 405 -13.11 -14.82 24.42
CA GLU A 405 -12.06 -14.40 25.35
C GLU A 405 -11.81 -12.89 25.29
N ILE A 406 -11.89 -12.27 24.11
CA ILE A 406 -11.84 -10.81 23.97
C ILE A 406 -13.03 -10.16 24.70
N ASN A 407 -14.26 -10.64 24.49
CA ASN A 407 -15.45 -10.08 25.13
C ASN A 407 -15.46 -10.27 26.67
N LYS A 408 -15.04 -11.45 27.15
CA LYS A 408 -14.86 -11.71 28.58
C LYS A 408 -13.77 -10.81 29.16
N GLY A 409 -12.68 -10.63 28.43
CA GLY A 409 -11.59 -9.77 28.84
C GLY A 409 -11.97 -8.28 28.86
N GLU A 410 -12.80 -7.81 27.93
CA GLU A 410 -13.36 -6.45 27.95
C GLU A 410 -14.13 -6.19 29.25
N SER A 411 -15.01 -7.12 29.64
CA SER A 411 -15.76 -7.01 30.91
C SER A 411 -14.81 -7.00 32.12
N LYS A 412 -13.82 -7.89 32.15
CA LYS A 412 -12.79 -7.92 33.20
C LYS A 412 -11.94 -6.65 33.24
N GLN A 413 -11.60 -6.08 32.08
CA GLN A 413 -10.85 -4.84 31.99
C GLN A 413 -11.64 -3.68 32.60
N ALA A 414 -12.93 -3.56 32.28
CA ALA A 414 -13.79 -2.54 32.86
C ALA A 414 -13.86 -2.65 34.40
N GLU A 415 -13.98 -3.88 34.93
CA GLU A 415 -13.95 -4.13 36.39
C GLU A 415 -12.61 -3.78 37.03
N LEU A 416 -11.49 -4.10 36.35
CA LEU A 416 -10.14 -3.78 36.81
C LEU A 416 -9.91 -2.27 36.80
N LEU A 417 -10.30 -1.56 35.74
CA LEU A 417 -10.17 -0.10 35.65
C LEU A 417 -10.99 0.61 36.74
N ALA A 418 -12.25 0.19 36.95
CA ALA A 418 -13.06 0.72 38.06
C ALA A 418 -12.44 0.43 39.43
N THR A 419 -11.80 -0.74 39.58
CA THR A 419 -11.06 -1.07 40.81
C THR A 419 -9.83 -0.19 40.96
N ILE A 420 -9.06 0.05 39.90
CA ILE A 420 -7.87 0.91 39.89
C ILE A 420 -8.26 2.34 40.26
N GLU A 421 -9.30 2.90 39.66
CA GLU A 421 -9.83 4.24 39.97
C GLU A 421 -10.20 4.36 41.45
N ARG A 422 -11.06 3.45 41.93
CA ARG A 422 -11.50 3.45 43.34
C ARG A 422 -10.32 3.30 44.31
N ARG A 423 -9.35 2.43 44.00
CA ARG A 423 -8.16 2.23 44.85
C ARG A 423 -7.23 3.43 44.81
N ASN A 424 -7.07 4.08 43.66
CA ASN A 424 -6.30 5.31 43.51
C ASN A 424 -6.94 6.44 44.31
N GLU A 425 -8.26 6.60 44.27
CA GLU A 425 -8.97 7.58 45.10
C GLU A 425 -8.77 7.33 46.60
N GLN A 426 -8.92 6.08 47.06
CA GLN A 426 -8.69 5.72 48.46
C GLN A 426 -7.24 6.00 48.88
N PHE A 427 -6.28 5.70 48.01
CA PHE A 427 -4.86 5.95 48.24
C PHE A 427 -4.52 7.45 48.31
N LEU A 428 -5.19 8.28 47.50
CA LEU A 428 -5.04 9.74 47.53
C LEU A 428 -5.73 10.34 48.75
N GLN A 429 -6.91 9.84 49.14
CA GLN A 429 -7.66 10.29 50.31
C GLN A 429 -6.91 10.02 51.62
N SER A 430 -6.23 8.87 51.74
CA SER A 430 -5.37 8.58 52.89
C SER A 430 -4.13 9.49 52.99
N ARG A 431 -3.92 10.40 52.02
CA ARG A 431 -2.73 11.26 51.91
C ARG A 431 -3.04 12.75 51.78
N ARG A 432 -4.31 13.19 51.89
CA ARG A 432 -4.80 14.55 51.59
C ARG A 432 -4.18 15.71 52.39
N GLU A 433 -3.43 15.46 53.47
CA GLU A 433 -2.98 16.53 54.38
C GLU A 433 -1.56 17.09 54.16
N ASP A 434 -0.78 16.64 53.16
CA ASP A 434 0.56 17.23 52.91
C ASP A 434 0.64 18.09 51.64
N LEU A 435 0.91 19.39 51.85
CA LEU A 435 1.33 20.33 50.80
C LEU A 435 2.63 19.89 50.08
N SER A 436 3.53 19.17 50.77
CA SER A 436 4.76 18.62 50.20
C SER A 436 4.50 17.48 49.21
N LEU A 437 3.43 16.70 49.39
CA LEU A 437 3.07 15.61 48.47
C LEU A 437 2.46 16.14 47.17
N GLU A 438 1.66 17.22 47.24
CA GLU A 438 1.12 17.85 46.03
C GLU A 438 2.22 18.52 45.19
N ALA A 439 3.22 19.17 45.82
CA ALA A 439 4.38 19.71 45.11
C ALA A 439 5.20 18.61 44.41
N ARG A 440 5.45 17.49 45.10
CA ARG A 440 6.12 16.30 44.55
C ARG A 440 5.32 15.69 43.40
N LYS A 441 4.01 15.51 43.57
CA LYS A 441 3.09 14.98 42.54
C LYS A 441 3.06 15.84 41.29
N ASN A 442 3.04 17.16 41.42
CA ASN A 442 3.11 18.08 40.29
C ASN A 442 4.44 18.00 39.56
N ALA A 443 5.56 17.88 40.28
CA ALA A 443 6.88 17.70 39.68
C ALA A 443 6.96 16.38 38.88
N LEU A 444 6.41 15.29 39.41
CA LEU A 444 6.39 13.98 38.74
C LEU A 444 5.46 13.94 37.54
N ARG A 445 4.32 14.62 37.62
CA ARG A 445 3.42 14.78 36.48
C ARG A 445 4.09 15.54 35.34
N SER A 446 4.88 16.56 35.65
CA SER A 446 5.70 17.28 34.68
C SER A 446 6.76 16.38 34.02
N LEU A 447 7.40 15.49 34.81
CA LEU A 447 8.37 14.52 34.30
C LEU A 447 7.72 13.45 33.41
N ASP A 448 6.56 12.91 33.80
CA ASP A 448 5.85 11.91 32.98
C ASP A 448 5.35 12.52 31.67
N LEU A 449 4.86 13.76 31.69
CA LEU A 449 4.53 14.52 30.49
C LEU A 449 5.75 14.71 29.57
N SER A 450 6.91 15.00 30.15
CA SER A 450 8.17 15.13 29.39
C SER A 450 8.55 13.81 28.71
N TYR A 451 8.38 12.68 29.39
CA TYR A 451 8.60 11.36 28.79
C TYR A 451 7.58 11.02 27.68
N GLN A 452 6.31 11.35 27.89
CA GLN A 452 5.28 11.16 26.86
C GLN A 452 5.61 11.94 25.59
N LYS A 453 6.03 13.20 25.75
CA LYS A 453 6.47 14.05 24.64
C LYS A 453 7.71 13.48 23.96
N TYR A 454 8.66 12.96 24.71
CA TYR A 454 9.79 12.22 24.15
C TYR A 454 9.35 11.00 23.31
N ARG A 455 8.40 10.18 23.79
CA ARG A 455 7.89 9.03 23.02
C ARG A 455 7.19 9.45 21.73
N GLU A 456 6.39 10.51 21.78
CA GLU A 456 5.76 11.10 20.59
C GLU A 456 6.82 11.54 19.57
N ILE A 457 7.84 12.28 20.02
CA ILE A 457 8.94 12.73 19.18
C ILE A 457 9.70 11.54 18.57
N ILE A 458 9.96 10.48 19.33
CA ILE A 458 10.65 9.28 18.83
C ILE A 458 9.79 8.49 17.85
N ALA A 459 8.48 8.39 18.07
CA ALA A 459 7.57 7.76 17.12
C ALA A 459 7.57 8.54 15.79
N ASP A 460 7.41 9.86 15.85
CA ASP A 460 7.47 10.75 14.69
C ASP A 460 8.84 10.63 13.97
N LEU A 461 9.94 10.51 14.71
CA LEU A 461 11.29 10.33 14.14
C LEU A 461 11.47 8.97 13.47
N ASN A 462 10.96 7.88 14.07
CA ASN A 462 11.07 6.54 13.49
C ASN A 462 10.26 6.42 12.20
N GLU A 463 9.06 7.02 12.15
CA GLU A 463 8.27 7.12 10.92
C GLU A 463 9.05 7.87 9.83
N ARG A 464 9.74 8.97 10.18
CA ARG A 464 10.60 9.70 9.24
C ARG A 464 11.80 8.90 8.79
N ILE A 465 12.47 8.17 9.67
CA ILE A 465 13.61 7.31 9.31
C ILE A 465 13.16 6.23 8.31
N GLN A 466 12.02 5.58 8.56
CA GLN A 466 11.44 4.61 7.61
C GLN A 466 11.12 5.27 6.27
N PHE A 467 10.46 6.44 6.29
CA PHE A 467 10.18 7.21 5.08
C PHE A 467 11.45 7.53 4.26
N TYR A 468 12.52 7.98 4.91
CA TYR A 468 13.79 8.27 4.23
C TYR A 468 14.49 7.02 3.71
N ASN A 469 14.39 5.88 4.40
CA ASN A 469 14.90 4.61 3.91
C ASN A 469 14.14 4.15 2.64
N ASP A 470 12.81 4.26 2.64
CA ASP A 470 11.99 3.93 1.48
C ASP A 470 12.29 4.87 0.30
N LEU A 471 12.41 6.17 0.58
CA LEU A 471 12.77 7.17 -0.42
C LEU A 471 14.18 6.95 -0.98
N MET A 472 15.12 6.48 -0.16
CA MET A 472 16.47 6.13 -0.59
C MET A 472 16.45 4.98 -1.61
N GLN A 473 15.60 3.96 -1.42
CA GLN A 473 15.45 2.88 -2.41
C GLN A 473 14.93 3.44 -3.75
N ILE A 474 13.94 4.34 -3.70
CA ILE A 474 13.42 5.02 -4.90
C ILE A 474 14.51 5.84 -5.59
N PHE A 475 15.38 6.51 -4.84
CA PHE A 475 16.46 7.32 -5.41
C PHE A 475 17.62 6.50 -5.96
N ILE A 476 17.96 5.37 -5.34
CA ILE A 476 18.94 4.42 -5.89
C ILE A 476 18.45 3.89 -7.25
N GLU A 477 17.18 3.53 -7.33
CA GLU A 477 16.54 3.08 -8.56
C GLU A 477 16.51 4.20 -9.61
N PHE A 478 16.09 5.41 -9.23
CA PHE A 478 16.08 6.57 -10.14
C PHE A 478 17.48 6.93 -10.64
N LYS A 479 18.49 6.91 -9.77
CA LYS A 479 19.89 7.12 -10.15
C LYS A 479 20.35 6.08 -11.17
N THR A 480 19.96 4.82 -10.97
CA THR A 480 20.28 3.74 -11.90
C THR A 480 19.62 4.00 -13.26
N GLN A 481 18.36 4.45 -13.28
CA GLN A 481 17.67 4.87 -14.51
C GLN A 481 18.42 6.02 -15.21
N CYS A 482 18.83 7.06 -14.49
CA CYS A 482 19.59 8.18 -15.07
C CYS A 482 20.95 7.73 -15.62
N ARG A 483 21.65 6.83 -14.92
CA ARG A 483 22.94 6.27 -15.40
C ARG A 483 22.77 5.44 -16.65
N THR A 484 21.80 4.53 -16.68
CA THR A 484 21.52 3.69 -17.86
C THR A 484 21.15 4.56 -19.05
N TRP A 485 20.30 5.58 -18.85
CA TRP A 485 19.93 6.53 -19.89
C TRP A 485 21.16 7.31 -20.41
N SER A 486 21.97 7.87 -19.52
CA SER A 486 23.19 8.61 -19.89
C SER A 486 24.20 7.72 -20.63
N GLN A 487 24.39 6.47 -20.19
CA GLN A 487 25.25 5.50 -20.86
C GLN A 487 24.74 5.12 -22.26
N GLN A 488 23.43 4.96 -22.42
CA GLN A 488 22.81 4.72 -23.73
C GLN A 488 23.01 5.91 -24.66
N ARG A 489 22.83 7.13 -24.16
CA ARG A 489 23.01 8.38 -24.92
C ARG A 489 24.46 8.62 -25.33
N SER A 490 25.41 8.35 -24.44
CA SER A 490 26.85 8.42 -24.70
C SER A 490 27.27 7.35 -25.73
N SER A 491 26.76 6.12 -25.60
CA SER A 491 27.04 5.05 -26.58
C SER A 491 26.47 5.36 -27.96
N GLU A 492 25.26 5.93 -28.01
CA GLU A 492 24.60 6.37 -29.24
C GLU A 492 25.40 7.49 -29.94
N ILE A 493 25.84 8.52 -29.20
CA ILE A 493 26.60 9.63 -29.80
C ILE A 493 27.96 9.18 -30.30
N HIS A 494 28.64 8.28 -29.59
CA HIS A 494 29.91 7.69 -30.06
C HIS A 494 29.71 6.74 -31.26
N ALA A 495 28.55 6.12 -31.42
CA ALA A 495 28.23 5.34 -32.61
C ALA A 495 27.98 6.27 -33.82
N LEU A 496 27.21 7.34 -33.63
CA LEU A 496 26.94 8.34 -34.68
C LEU A 496 28.22 9.09 -35.10
N ALA A 497 29.07 9.48 -34.15
CA ALA A 497 30.34 10.15 -34.45
C ALA A 497 31.25 9.26 -35.31
N ARG A 498 31.36 7.95 -35.00
CA ARG A 498 32.12 7.00 -35.81
C ARG A 498 31.56 6.84 -37.22
N LEU A 499 30.24 6.81 -37.39
CA LEU A 499 29.60 6.74 -38.71
C LEU A 499 29.85 7.99 -39.56
N VAL A 500 29.87 9.18 -38.93
CA VAL A 500 30.21 10.44 -39.61
C VAL A 500 31.68 10.44 -40.00
N GLU A 501 32.59 9.99 -39.13
CA GLU A 501 34.02 9.89 -39.41
C GLU A 501 34.33 8.87 -40.52
N GLU A 502 33.66 7.71 -40.52
CA GLU A 502 33.75 6.71 -41.60
C GLU A 502 33.19 7.23 -42.94
N SER A 503 32.16 8.08 -42.91
CA SER A 503 31.59 8.71 -44.10
C SER A 503 32.51 9.80 -44.66
N SER A 504 33.13 10.61 -43.80
CA SER A 504 34.12 11.61 -44.21
C SER A 504 35.41 10.99 -44.78
N LEU A 505 35.79 9.79 -44.36
CA LEU A 505 36.94 9.05 -44.90
C LEU A 505 36.65 8.39 -46.26
N GLN A 506 35.38 8.25 -46.67
CA GLN A 506 34.99 7.75 -48.00
C GLN A 506 34.93 8.84 -49.07
N ASP A 507 34.86 10.12 -48.69
CA ASP A 507 34.85 11.26 -49.61
C ASP A 507 36.27 11.75 -49.99
N GLU A 508 37.34 11.15 -49.46
CA GLU A 508 38.73 11.40 -49.89
C GLU A 508 39.28 10.28 -50.80
N ASP A 509 38.72 10.13 -52.01
CA ASP A 509 39.41 9.48 -53.12
C ASP A 509 40.10 10.57 -53.98
N PRO A 510 41.44 10.59 -54.13
CA PRO A 510 42.12 11.59 -54.93
C PRO A 510 41.92 11.31 -56.43
N ASP A 511 41.52 12.36 -57.18
CA ASP A 511 41.49 12.42 -58.64
C ASP A 511 42.74 11.77 -59.26
N PHE A 512 42.60 10.56 -59.82
CA PHE A 512 43.57 9.97 -60.72
C PHE A 512 43.13 10.25 -62.15
N GLU A 513 43.67 11.30 -62.74
CA GLU A 513 43.48 11.65 -64.15
C GLU A 513 44.24 10.64 -65.06
N PRO A 514 43.57 9.87 -65.95
CA PRO A 514 44.28 9.00 -66.88
C PRO A 514 44.79 9.79 -68.12
N PRO A 515 45.97 9.48 -68.67
CA PRO A 515 46.54 10.24 -69.77
C PRO A 515 45.79 9.99 -71.09
N SER A 516 45.62 11.06 -71.87
CA SER A 516 44.90 11.07 -73.15
C SER A 516 45.56 10.18 -74.24
N PRO A 517 44.77 9.54 -75.12
CA PRO A 517 45.30 8.64 -76.15
C PRO A 517 45.91 9.40 -77.36
N PRO A 518 46.80 8.76 -78.14
CA PRO A 518 47.55 9.43 -79.21
C PRO A 518 46.70 9.66 -80.46
N ARG A 519 46.79 10.86 -81.04
CA ARG A 519 46.14 11.21 -82.33
C ARG A 519 46.76 10.42 -83.48
N ARG A 520 45.95 9.59 -84.15
CA ARG A 520 46.29 8.96 -85.44
C ARG A 520 46.47 10.04 -86.53
N ARG A 521 47.60 9.95 -87.24
CA ARG A 521 47.83 10.58 -88.54
C ARG A 521 46.72 10.19 -89.53
N GLN A 522 46.13 11.17 -90.19
CA GLN A 522 45.58 11.00 -91.54
C GLN A 522 46.46 11.78 -92.50
N ASP A 523 47.24 11.04 -93.28
CA ASP A 523 47.78 11.51 -94.55
C ASP A 523 46.66 11.66 -95.57
N LEU A 524 46.73 12.71 -96.40
CA LEU A 524 46.40 12.78 -97.85
C LEU A 524 46.39 14.27 -98.25
N ARG A 525 47.50 14.81 -98.77
CA ARG A 525 47.97 14.84 -100.18
C ARG A 525 47.41 16.01 -101.03
N ARG A 526 48.37 16.80 -101.53
CA ARG A 526 48.45 17.60 -102.78
C ARG A 526 47.55 18.85 -102.84
N VAL A 527 48.01 20.01 -103.32
CA VAL A 527 49.03 20.33 -104.35
C VAL A 527 49.99 21.39 -103.86
#